data_AF-A0ABD3W4N1-F1
#
_entry.id   AF-A0ABD3W4N1-F1
#
_cell.length_a   1.000
_cell.length_b   1.000
_cell.length_c   1.000
_cell.angle_alpha   90.00
_cell.angle_beta   90.00
_cell.angle_gamma   90.00
#
_symmetry.space_group_name_H-M   'P 1'
#
loop_
_entity.id
_entity.type
_entity.pdbx_description
1 polymer ?
#
loop_
_entity_poly.entity_id
_entity_poly.type
_entity_poly.pdbx_seq_one_letter_code
_entity_poly.pdbx_strand_id
1 'polypeptide(L)'
;MASATELICDLLSLSVILLCFVVKFPQIWTIFKSKDTRSLSFESVLLEQCGYSIMLSYSFAMDYPLSTYFEYTFLVLQDMVLIMLMLHTNDSFSWKLIPSFLLYFAVYTSIAYRLVPDAVLKFAMSLGTPLSIFSKSTQILTLYRRKDPGQLSLTTWVIVSYGCLARFFTTAVKTGDMLVLLNFGTGAALNLTVVSMIIYYGQQKRQKLY
;
A
#
# COMPACT_ATOMS: atom_id res chain seq x y z
N MET A 1 0.42 -16.18 30.00
CA MET A 1 1.70 -15.98 29.28
C MET A 1 1.33 -15.84 27.81
N ALA A 2 1.69 -14.74 27.14
CA ALA A 2 1.46 -14.63 25.71
C ALA A 2 2.14 -15.82 25.01
N SER A 3 1.45 -16.47 24.08
CA SER A 3 2.06 -17.57 23.33
C SER A 3 3.23 -17.01 22.49
N ALA A 4 4.28 -17.79 22.24
CA ALA A 4 5.43 -17.32 21.44
C ALA A 4 4.99 -16.74 20.08
N THR A 5 3.92 -17.30 19.50
CA THR A 5 3.29 -16.82 18.27
C THR A 5 2.71 -15.40 18.41
N GLU A 6 2.08 -15.06 19.53
CA GLU A 6 1.54 -13.71 19.77
C GLU A 6 2.65 -12.68 19.84
N LEU A 7 3.75 -12.98 20.55
CA LEU A 7 4.91 -12.11 20.63
C LEU A 7 5.53 -11.84 19.24
N ILE A 8 5.62 -12.88 18.41
CA ILE A 8 6.11 -12.74 17.02
C ILE A 8 5.17 -11.83 16.22
N CYS A 9 3.85 -12.04 16.31
CA CYS A 9 2.89 -11.18 15.62
C CYS A 9 3.01 -9.72 16.05
N ASP A 10 3.14 -9.46 17.36
CA ASP A 10 3.18 -8.10 17.88
C ASP A 10 4.48 -7.39 17.47
N LEU A 11 5.63 -8.09 17.46
CA LEU A 11 6.90 -7.57 16.96
C LEU A 11 6.84 -7.28 15.44
N LEU A 12 6.26 -8.19 14.65
CA LEU A 12 6.07 -7.98 13.21
C LEU A 12 5.17 -6.76 12.95
N SER A 13 4.01 -6.69 13.59
CA SER A 13 3.10 -5.56 13.50
C SER A 13 3.79 -4.24 13.89
N LEU A 14 4.52 -4.22 15.00
CA LEU A 14 5.26 -3.02 15.44
C LEU A 14 6.29 -2.58 14.39
N SER A 15 7.05 -3.51 13.83
CA SER A 15 8.05 -3.19 12.80
C SER A 15 7.40 -2.60 11.55
N VAL A 16 6.26 -3.14 11.10
CA VAL A 16 5.53 -2.63 9.93
C VAL A 16 4.96 -1.25 10.21
N ILE A 17 4.36 -1.04 11.39
CA ILE A 17 3.83 0.26 11.80
C ILE A 17 4.95 1.32 11.78
N LEU A 18 6.10 1.03 12.37
CA LEU A 18 7.24 1.97 12.39
C LEU A 18 7.75 2.31 10.99
N LEU A 19 7.84 1.31 10.10
CA LEU A 19 8.26 1.53 8.71
C LEU A 19 7.24 2.39 7.95
N CYS A 20 5.95 2.06 8.05
CA CYS A 20 4.87 2.81 7.39
C CYS A 20 4.69 4.21 7.96
N PHE A 21 5.05 4.44 9.23
CA PHE A 21 4.99 5.75 9.85
C PHE A 21 5.91 6.78 9.16
N VAL A 22 7.03 6.36 8.58
CA VAL A 22 7.99 7.28 7.94
C VAL A 22 8.02 7.17 6.41
N VAL A 23 7.29 6.22 5.82
CA VAL A 23 7.51 5.79 4.43
C VAL A 23 7.23 6.88 3.39
N LYS A 24 6.24 7.76 3.60
CA LYS A 24 5.92 8.82 2.64
C LYS A 24 6.67 10.12 2.89
N PHE A 25 7.40 10.27 4.00
CA PHE A 25 8.14 11.50 4.30
C PHE A 25 9.16 11.89 3.21
N PRO A 26 9.95 10.96 2.62
CA PRO A 26 10.84 11.32 1.52
C PRO A 26 10.08 11.85 0.30
N GLN A 27 8.89 11.30 0.01
CA GLN A 27 8.06 11.73 -1.12
C GLN A 27 7.51 13.14 -0.88
N ILE A 28 6.95 13.40 0.31
CA ILE A 28 6.46 14.72 0.73
C ILE A 28 7.57 15.76 0.68
N TRP A 29 8.74 15.44 1.24
CA TRP A 29 9.91 16.33 1.24
C TRP A 29 10.40 16.65 -0.17
N THR A 30 10.37 15.67 -1.07
CA THR A 30 10.79 15.85 -2.47
C THR A 30 9.92 16.88 -3.16
N ILE A 31 8.59 16.75 -3.10
CA ILE A 31 7.67 17.71 -3.72
C ILE A 31 7.83 19.10 -3.09
N PHE A 32 7.92 19.18 -1.77
CA PHE A 32 8.08 20.46 -1.08
C PHE A 32 9.34 21.20 -1.54
N LYS A 33 10.44 20.49 -1.74
CA LYS A 33 11.72 21.06 -2.19
C LYS A 33 11.75 21.35 -3.70
N SER A 34 11.23 20.46 -4.53
CA SER A 34 11.26 20.60 -5.99
C SER A 34 10.21 21.57 -6.51
N LYS A 35 9.10 21.76 -5.78
CA LYS A 35 7.87 22.40 -6.26
C LYS A 35 7.40 21.80 -7.60
N ASP A 36 7.61 20.50 -7.75
CA ASP A 36 7.34 19.77 -8.98
C ASP A 36 6.87 18.35 -8.65
N THR A 37 5.75 17.94 -9.25
CA THR A 37 5.16 16.62 -9.04
C THR A 37 5.48 15.63 -10.15
N ARG A 38 6.31 15.97 -11.15
CA ARG A 38 6.60 15.10 -12.31
C ARG A 38 7.16 13.72 -11.96
N SER A 39 7.74 13.55 -10.78
CA SER A 39 8.25 12.26 -10.30
C SER A 39 7.16 11.31 -9.81
N LEU A 40 5.93 11.78 -9.61
CA LEU A 40 4.83 11.01 -9.01
C LEU A 40 3.55 11.14 -9.85
N SER A 41 2.90 10.01 -10.11
CA SER A 41 1.60 9.98 -10.78
C SER A 41 0.50 10.25 -9.76
N PHE A 42 -0.26 11.33 -9.97
CA PHE A 42 -1.39 11.70 -9.11
C PHE A 42 -2.43 10.57 -9.00
N GLU A 43 -2.77 9.94 -10.13
CA GLU A 43 -3.69 8.80 -10.18
C GLU A 43 -3.18 7.61 -9.37
N SER A 44 -1.86 7.36 -9.37
CA SER A 44 -1.28 6.27 -8.58
C SER A 44 -1.43 6.54 -7.09
N VAL A 45 -1.22 7.78 -6.63
CA VAL A 45 -1.39 8.17 -5.23
C VAL A 45 -2.87 8.10 -4.82
N LEU A 46 -3.81 8.48 -5.70
CA LEU A 46 -5.24 8.31 -5.45
C LEU A 46 -5.64 6.83 -5.30
N LEU A 47 -5.09 5.95 -6.14
CA LEU A 47 -5.34 4.51 -6.03
C LEU A 47 -4.75 3.91 -4.75
N GLU A 48 -3.56 4.34 -4.33
CA GLU A 48 -2.98 3.97 -3.02
C GLU A 48 -3.89 4.41 -1.88
N GLN A 49 -4.32 5.67 -1.89
CA GLN A 49 -5.23 6.22 -0.90
C GLN A 49 -6.54 5.43 -0.81
N CYS A 50 -7.16 5.08 -1.94
CA CYS A 50 -8.36 4.25 -1.98
C CYS A 50 -8.09 2.87 -1.35
N GLY A 51 -7.01 2.20 -1.73
CA GLY A 51 -6.65 0.88 -1.18
C GLY A 51 -6.41 0.89 0.32
N TYR A 52 -5.67 1.88 0.83
CA TYR A 52 -5.41 2.04 2.26
C TYR A 52 -6.67 2.37 3.04
N SER A 53 -7.55 3.21 2.47
CA SER A 53 -8.82 3.57 3.09
C SER A 53 -9.77 2.39 3.19
N ILE A 54 -9.85 1.56 2.15
CA ILE A 54 -10.63 0.31 2.15
C ILE A 54 -10.10 -0.63 3.23
N MET A 55 -8.78 -0.87 3.28
CA MET A 55 -8.19 -1.76 4.27
C MET A 55 -8.44 -1.28 5.70
N LEU A 56 -8.24 0.01 5.95
CA LEU A 56 -8.45 0.62 7.26
C LEU A 56 -9.92 0.53 7.71
N SER A 57 -10.83 1.02 6.87
CA SER A 57 -12.27 1.04 7.19
C SER A 57 -12.84 -0.37 7.31
N TYR A 58 -12.44 -1.30 6.44
CA TYR A 58 -12.86 -2.70 6.51
C TYR A 58 -12.36 -3.40 7.77
N SER A 59 -11.08 -3.24 8.10
CA SER A 59 -10.49 -3.87 9.29
C SER A 59 -11.08 -3.32 10.59
N PHE A 60 -11.38 -2.01 10.61
CA PHE A 60 -12.10 -1.37 11.70
C PHE A 60 -13.54 -1.91 11.80
N ALA A 61 -14.26 -2.01 10.68
CA ALA A 61 -15.63 -2.52 10.63
C ALA A 61 -15.76 -4.00 11.03
N MET A 62 -14.71 -4.80 10.82
CA MET A 62 -14.68 -6.21 11.24
C MET A 62 -14.17 -6.39 12.68
N ASP A 63 -13.99 -5.30 13.44
CA ASP A 63 -13.51 -5.30 14.82
C ASP A 63 -12.17 -6.05 15.00
N TYR A 64 -11.26 -5.93 14.02
CA TYR A 64 -9.95 -6.58 14.11
C TYR A 64 -9.04 -5.94 15.17
N PRO A 65 -8.08 -6.69 15.74
CA PRO A 65 -7.12 -6.12 16.69
C PRO A 65 -6.33 -4.98 16.04
N LEU A 66 -6.24 -3.84 16.71
CA LEU A 66 -5.66 -2.61 16.15
C LEU A 66 -4.27 -2.84 15.53
N SER A 67 -3.42 -3.67 16.15
CA SER A 67 -2.08 -3.99 15.66
C SER A 67 -2.05 -4.64 14.26
N THR A 68 -3.16 -5.18 13.76
CA THR A 68 -3.23 -5.82 12.44
C THR A 68 -3.43 -4.82 11.28
N TYR A 69 -3.81 -3.56 11.56
CA TYR A 69 -4.06 -2.57 10.51
C TYR A 69 -3.71 -1.12 10.86
N PHE A 70 -3.21 -0.83 12.07
CA PHE A 70 -2.97 0.54 12.55
C PHE A 70 -2.04 1.38 11.65
N GLU A 71 -1.12 0.74 10.94
CA GLU A 71 -0.26 1.41 9.97
C GLU A 71 -1.05 2.11 8.87
N TYR A 72 -2.21 1.59 8.49
CA TYR A 72 -3.05 2.18 7.47
C TYR A 72 -3.62 3.54 7.90
N THR A 73 -3.77 3.79 9.21
CA THR A 73 -4.10 5.12 9.72
C THR A 73 -3.04 6.14 9.32
N PHE A 74 -1.75 5.81 9.50
CA PHE A 74 -0.66 6.70 9.10
C PHE A 74 -0.55 6.84 7.59
N LEU A 75 -0.70 5.74 6.85
CA LEU A 75 -0.64 5.77 5.38
C LEU A 75 -1.74 6.64 4.78
N VAL A 76 -3.00 6.48 5.23
CA VAL A 76 -4.15 7.29 4.78
C VAL A 76 -3.93 8.78 5.06
N LEU A 77 -3.37 9.13 6.21
CA LEU A 77 -3.09 10.52 6.56
C LEU A 77 -1.94 11.10 5.72
N GLN A 78 -0.86 10.33 5.55
CA GLN A 78 0.29 10.79 4.77
C GLN A 78 -0.03 10.96 3.29
N ASP A 79 -0.81 10.05 2.71
CA ASP A 79 -1.24 10.15 1.31
C ASP A 79 -2.25 11.28 1.11
N MET A 80 -3.12 11.58 2.09
CA MET A 80 -3.94 12.79 2.05
C MET A 80 -3.11 14.08 2.01
N VAL A 81 -2.07 14.16 2.84
CA VAL A 81 -1.13 15.30 2.81
C VAL A 81 -0.44 15.37 1.44
N LEU A 82 -0.02 14.24 0.89
CA LEU A 82 0.64 14.18 -0.41
C LEU A 82 -0.30 14.62 -1.55
N ILE A 83 -1.55 14.16 -1.56
CA ILE A 83 -2.59 14.56 -2.53
C ILE A 83 -2.83 16.07 -2.47
N MET A 84 -2.99 16.63 -1.27
CA MET A 84 -3.18 18.07 -1.10
C MET A 84 -1.98 18.88 -1.58
N LEU A 85 -0.77 18.41 -1.28
CA LEU A 85 0.46 19.04 -1.74
C LEU A 85 0.58 19.00 -3.27
N MET A 86 0.22 17.88 -3.90
CA MET A 86 0.21 17.75 -5.36
C MET A 86 -0.83 18.66 -6.02
N LEU A 87 -2.04 18.74 -5.46
CA LEU A 87 -3.09 19.66 -5.94
C LEU A 87 -2.67 21.12 -5.84
N HIS A 88 -2.02 21.49 -4.73
CA HIS A 88 -1.50 22.83 -4.53
C HIS A 88 -0.37 23.17 -5.51
N THR A 89 0.58 22.25 -5.68
CA THR A 89 1.75 22.46 -6.55
C THR A 89 1.37 22.57 -8.03
N ASN A 90 0.32 21.87 -8.46
CA ASN A 90 -0.17 21.88 -9.84
C ASN A 90 -1.22 22.96 -10.11
N ASP A 91 -1.43 23.91 -9.19
CA ASP A 91 -2.51 24.92 -9.24
C ASP A 91 -3.90 24.33 -9.57
N SER A 92 -4.09 23.05 -9.24
CA SER A 92 -5.27 22.26 -9.58
C SER A 92 -6.28 22.22 -8.43
N PHE A 93 -5.94 22.83 -7.30
CA PHE A 93 -6.85 22.98 -6.18
C PHE A 93 -8.02 23.88 -6.57
N SER A 94 -9.21 23.28 -6.67
CA SER A 94 -10.44 23.96 -7.00
C SER A 94 -11.50 23.66 -5.96
N TRP A 95 -12.33 24.65 -5.62
CA TRP A 95 -13.54 24.44 -4.80
C TRP A 95 -14.45 23.35 -5.35
N LYS A 96 -14.37 23.06 -6.66
CA LYS A 96 -15.08 21.95 -7.33
C LYS A 96 -14.65 20.56 -6.84
N LEU A 97 -13.52 20.43 -6.15
CA LEU A 97 -13.05 19.15 -5.58
C LEU A 97 -13.68 18.83 -4.22
N ILE A 98 -14.25 19.83 -3.54
CA ILE A 98 -14.85 19.65 -2.20
C ILE A 98 -15.94 18.57 -2.21
N PRO A 99 -16.89 18.53 -3.16
CA PRO A 99 -17.86 17.44 -3.24
C PRO A 99 -17.22 16.06 -3.33
N SER A 100 -16.10 15.92 -4.06
CA SER A 100 -15.37 14.65 -4.18
C SER A 100 -14.74 14.23 -2.86
N PHE A 101 -14.14 15.17 -2.11
CA PHE A 101 -13.61 14.89 -0.76
C PHE A 101 -14.73 14.52 0.21
N LEU A 102 -15.86 15.24 0.19
CA LEU A 102 -17.02 14.93 1.02
C LEU A 102 -17.58 13.54 0.71
N LEU A 103 -17.71 13.20 -0.59
CA LEU A 103 -18.14 11.87 -1.02
C LEU A 103 -17.17 10.79 -0.54
N TYR A 104 -15.86 11.01 -0.70
CA TYR A 104 -14.84 10.09 -0.20
C TYR A 104 -14.97 9.84 1.30
N PHE A 105 -15.09 10.90 2.12
CA PHE A 105 -15.24 10.76 3.57
C PHE A 105 -16.56 10.09 3.92
N ALA A 106 -17.66 10.39 3.22
CA ALA A 106 -18.95 9.75 3.44
C ALA A 106 -18.90 8.25 3.13
N VAL A 107 -18.25 7.84 2.03
CA VAL A 107 -18.07 6.42 1.70
C VAL A 107 -17.19 5.73 2.74
N TYR A 108 -16.06 6.35 3.10
CA TYR A 108 -15.14 5.83 4.11
C TYR A 108 -15.83 5.59 5.46
N THR A 109 -16.57 6.59 5.98
CA THR A 109 -17.27 6.46 7.26
C THR A 109 -18.42 5.48 7.18
N SER A 110 -19.14 5.41 6.04
CA SER A 110 -20.21 4.43 5.84
C SER A 110 -19.70 2.99 5.90
N ILE A 111 -18.52 2.72 5.34
CA ILE A 111 -17.86 1.41 5.44
C ILE A 111 -17.40 1.17 6.88
N ALA A 112 -16.68 2.13 7.48
CA ALA A 112 -16.10 1.98 8.82
C ALA A 112 -17.15 1.73 9.91
N TYR A 113 -18.28 2.43 9.87
CA TYR A 113 -19.38 2.26 10.85
C TYR A 113 -20.43 1.23 10.41
N ARG A 114 -20.15 0.41 9.38
CA ARG A 114 -21.06 -0.64 8.88
C ARG A 114 -22.46 -0.11 8.53
N LEU A 115 -22.56 1.10 8.01
CA LEU A 115 -23.82 1.71 7.57
C LEU A 115 -24.34 1.14 6.23
N VAL A 116 -23.55 0.26 5.61
CA VAL A 116 -23.89 -0.44 4.37
C VAL A 116 -23.86 -1.96 4.59
N PRO A 117 -24.54 -2.75 3.74
CA PRO A 117 -24.57 -4.21 3.90
C PRO A 117 -23.18 -4.85 3.83
N ASP A 118 -22.98 -5.95 4.57
CA ASP A 118 -21.70 -6.69 4.59
C ASP A 118 -21.21 -7.12 3.19
N ALA A 119 -22.13 -7.32 2.24
CA ALA A 119 -21.79 -7.60 0.84
C ALA A 119 -20.97 -6.47 0.20
N VAL A 120 -21.30 -5.21 0.52
CA VAL A 120 -20.59 -4.03 0.01
C VAL A 120 -19.21 -3.93 0.65
N LEU A 121 -19.09 -4.22 1.96
CA LEU A 121 -17.79 -4.25 2.66
C LEU A 121 -16.84 -5.28 2.03
N LYS A 122 -17.32 -6.52 1.87
CA LYS A 122 -16.53 -7.61 1.27
C LYS A 122 -16.20 -7.34 -0.18
N PHE A 123 -17.11 -6.72 -0.93
CA PHE A 123 -16.85 -6.30 -2.30
C PHE A 123 -15.77 -5.21 -2.36
N ALA A 124 -15.84 -4.19 -1.51
CA ALA A 124 -14.81 -3.15 -1.44
C ALA A 124 -13.45 -3.76 -1.12
N MET A 125 -13.38 -4.63 -0.11
CA MET A 125 -12.14 -5.33 0.26
C MET A 125 -11.61 -6.23 -0.86
N SER A 126 -12.49 -6.92 -1.60
CA SER A 126 -12.07 -7.79 -2.70
C SER A 126 -11.45 -7.04 -3.87
N LEU A 127 -11.76 -5.76 -4.07
CA LEU A 127 -11.12 -4.90 -5.08
C LEU A 127 -9.63 -4.64 -4.79
N GLY A 128 -9.18 -4.81 -3.54
CA GLY A 128 -7.76 -4.67 -3.17
C GLY A 128 -6.85 -5.62 -3.95
N THR A 129 -7.27 -6.88 -4.12
CA THR A 129 -6.47 -7.91 -4.80
C THR A 129 -6.30 -7.61 -6.29
N PRO A 130 -7.36 -7.36 -7.09
CA PRO A 130 -7.23 -6.95 -8.49
C PRO A 130 -6.38 -5.68 -8.67
N LEU A 131 -6.53 -4.68 -7.79
CA LEU A 131 -5.71 -3.46 -7.83
C LEU A 131 -4.22 -3.78 -7.63
N SER A 132 -3.92 -4.63 -6.64
CA SER A 132 -2.56 -5.09 -6.36
C SER A 132 -1.95 -5.88 -7.53
N ILE A 133 -2.74 -6.77 -8.15
CA ILE A 133 -2.36 -7.53 -9.34
C ILE A 133 -2.06 -6.58 -10.50
N PHE A 134 -2.98 -5.68 -10.81
CA PHE A 134 -2.83 -4.77 -11.94
C PHE A 134 -1.56 -3.92 -11.79
N SER A 135 -1.38 -3.27 -10.63
CA SER A 135 -0.22 -2.43 -10.35
C SER A 135 1.10 -3.18 -10.54
N LYS A 136 1.25 -4.38 -9.94
CA LYS A 136 2.51 -5.13 -10.00
C LYS A 136 2.73 -5.82 -11.35
N SER A 137 1.66 -6.24 -12.02
CA SER A 137 1.75 -6.87 -13.35
C SER A 137 2.29 -5.89 -14.39
N THR A 138 1.88 -4.62 -14.37
CA THR A 138 2.45 -3.61 -15.27
C THR A 138 3.96 -3.42 -15.06
N GLN A 139 4.42 -3.51 -13.81
CA GLN A 139 5.82 -3.37 -13.45
C GLN A 139 6.64 -4.60 -13.85
N ILE A 140 6.12 -5.81 -13.60
CA ILE A 140 6.69 -7.08 -14.07
C ILE A 140 6.84 -7.07 -15.59
N LEU A 141 5.80 -6.66 -16.32
CA LEU A 141 5.83 -6.59 -17.79
C LEU A 141 6.86 -5.57 -18.29
N THR A 142 6.95 -4.42 -17.64
CA THR A 142 7.94 -3.39 -17.98
C THR A 142 9.37 -3.91 -17.77
N LEU A 143 9.60 -4.59 -16.65
CA LEU A 143 10.89 -5.19 -16.32
C LEU A 143 11.27 -6.30 -17.29
N TYR A 144 10.32 -7.16 -17.66
CA TYR A 144 10.51 -8.22 -18.66
C TYR A 144 10.87 -7.65 -20.04
N ARG A 145 10.16 -6.61 -20.50
CA ARG A 145 10.40 -5.99 -21.80
C ARG A 145 11.74 -5.26 -21.85
N ARG A 146 12.10 -4.56 -20.78
CA ARG A 146 13.34 -3.77 -20.72
C ARG A 146 14.58 -4.63 -20.43
N LYS A 147 14.43 -5.75 -19.73
CA LYS A 147 15.53 -6.60 -19.23
C LYS A 147 16.59 -5.81 -18.45
N ASP A 148 16.20 -4.68 -17.88
CA ASP A 148 17.03 -3.78 -17.08
C ASP A 148 16.17 -3.25 -15.92
N PRO A 149 16.58 -3.45 -14.65
CA PRO A 149 15.88 -2.89 -13.49
C PRO A 149 15.78 -1.36 -13.51
N GLY A 150 16.69 -0.68 -14.21
CA GLY A 150 16.70 0.78 -14.32
C GLY A 150 16.81 1.45 -12.94
N GLN A 151 15.76 2.20 -12.56
CA GLN A 151 15.69 2.93 -11.29
C GLN A 151 14.98 2.15 -10.17
N LEU A 152 14.55 0.90 -10.40
CA LEU A 152 13.90 0.10 -9.36
C LEU A 152 14.89 -0.25 -8.24
N SER A 153 14.61 0.23 -7.03
CA SER A 153 15.41 -0.04 -5.83
C SER A 153 15.10 -1.44 -5.29
N LEU A 154 16.08 -2.33 -5.29
CA LEU A 154 15.97 -3.67 -4.69
C LEU A 154 15.53 -3.57 -3.22
N THR A 155 16.09 -2.63 -2.46
CA THR A 155 15.78 -2.42 -1.04
C THR A 155 14.31 -2.10 -0.83
N THR A 156 13.73 -1.22 -1.66
CA THR A 156 12.30 -0.88 -1.58
C THR A 156 11.42 -2.11 -1.79
N TRP A 157 11.72 -2.90 -2.82
CA TRP A 157 10.95 -4.10 -3.16
C TRP A 157 11.06 -5.21 -2.11
N VAL A 158 12.21 -5.34 -1.46
CA VAL A 158 12.40 -6.25 -0.31
C VAL A 158 11.56 -5.79 0.89
N ILE A 159 11.57 -4.50 1.22
CA ILE A 159 10.78 -3.94 2.34
C ILE A 159 9.28 -4.16 2.10
N VAL A 160 8.80 -3.89 0.87
CA VAL A 160 7.38 -4.08 0.53
C VAL A 160 7.00 -5.57 0.52
N SER A 161 7.90 -6.46 0.09
CA SER A 161 7.70 -7.91 0.21
C SER A 161 7.60 -8.35 1.67
N TYR A 162 8.51 -7.87 2.51
CA TYR A 162 8.50 -8.11 3.95
C TYR A 162 7.18 -7.67 4.59
N GLY A 163 6.72 -6.45 4.29
CA GLY A 163 5.45 -5.94 4.82
C GLY A 163 4.26 -6.82 4.45
N CYS A 164 4.17 -7.27 3.19
CA CYS A 164 3.11 -8.19 2.76
C CYS A 164 3.20 -9.56 3.45
N LEU A 165 4.39 -10.12 3.62
CA LEU A 165 4.58 -11.41 4.32
C LEU A 165 4.25 -11.31 5.81
N ALA A 166 4.71 -10.25 6.47
CA ALA A 166 4.38 -9.96 7.85
C ALA A 166 2.85 -9.88 8.03
N ARG A 167 2.16 -9.14 7.15
CA ARG A 167 0.71 -9.02 7.20
C ARG A 167 -0.04 -10.30 6.85
N PHE A 168 0.47 -11.09 5.90
CA PHE A 168 -0.08 -12.40 5.61
C PHE A 168 -0.04 -13.29 6.87
N PHE A 169 1.10 -13.35 7.55
CA PHE A 169 1.28 -14.13 8.77
C PHE A 169 0.41 -13.61 9.92
N THR A 170 0.44 -12.29 10.21
CA THR A 170 -0.38 -11.73 11.31
C THR A 170 -1.86 -11.88 11.04
N THR A 171 -2.32 -11.76 9.79
CA THR A 171 -3.72 -11.99 9.41
C THR A 171 -4.10 -13.45 9.64
N ALA A 172 -3.27 -14.39 9.18
CA ALA A 172 -3.51 -15.82 9.38
C ALA A 172 -3.68 -16.20 10.85
N VAL A 173 -2.92 -15.56 11.75
CA VAL A 173 -2.93 -15.84 13.18
C VAL A 173 -4.00 -15.06 13.94
N LYS A 174 -4.16 -13.76 13.69
CA LYS A 174 -4.97 -12.86 14.53
C LYS A 174 -6.42 -12.69 14.05
N THR A 175 -6.70 -12.85 12.76
CA THR A 175 -8.05 -12.59 12.22
C THR A 175 -8.62 -13.78 11.44
N GLY A 176 -7.79 -14.52 10.71
CA GLY A 176 -8.21 -15.65 9.88
C GLY A 176 -9.03 -15.25 8.64
N ASP A 177 -9.09 -13.96 8.30
CA ASP A 177 -9.89 -13.47 7.18
C ASP A 177 -9.27 -13.83 5.83
N MET A 178 -9.97 -14.68 5.07
CA MET A 178 -9.50 -15.16 3.77
C MET A 178 -9.38 -14.06 2.72
N LEU A 179 -10.24 -13.03 2.72
CA LEU A 179 -10.15 -11.94 1.73
C LEU A 179 -8.89 -11.11 1.95
N VAL A 180 -8.61 -10.77 3.21
CA VAL A 180 -7.42 -10.02 3.61
C VAL A 180 -6.16 -10.86 3.39
N LEU A 181 -6.20 -12.14 3.73
CA LEU A 181 -5.11 -13.08 3.55
C LEU A 181 -4.77 -13.29 2.07
N LEU A 182 -5.76 -13.42 1.19
CA LEU A 182 -5.55 -13.48 -0.25
C LEU A 182 -4.93 -12.20 -0.79
N ASN A 183 -5.40 -11.03 -0.35
CA ASN A 183 -4.83 -9.74 -0.78
C ASN A 183 -3.33 -9.63 -0.42
N PHE A 184 -2.95 -9.97 0.82
CA PHE A 184 -1.55 -9.96 1.22
C PHE A 184 -0.72 -11.08 0.59
N GLY A 185 -1.29 -12.27 0.40
CA GLY A 185 -0.63 -13.41 -0.22
C GLY A 185 -0.31 -13.14 -1.69
N THR A 186 -1.29 -12.65 -2.45
CA THR A 186 -1.08 -12.20 -3.83
C THR A 186 -0.08 -11.05 -3.90
N GLY A 187 -0.17 -10.08 -2.99
CA GLY A 187 0.79 -9.00 -2.86
C GLY A 187 2.23 -9.51 -2.66
N ALA A 188 2.43 -10.42 -1.71
CA ALA A 188 3.73 -11.01 -1.39
C ALA A 188 4.31 -11.77 -2.60
N ALA A 189 3.51 -12.63 -3.25
CA ALA A 189 3.95 -13.40 -4.41
C ALA A 189 4.42 -12.50 -5.57
N LEU A 190 3.65 -11.45 -5.87
CA LEU A 190 3.98 -10.51 -6.94
C LEU A 190 5.20 -9.64 -6.57
N ASN A 191 5.30 -9.18 -5.32
CA ASN A 191 6.46 -8.41 -4.86
C ASN A 191 7.76 -9.23 -4.93
N LEU A 192 7.73 -10.49 -4.48
CA LEU A 192 8.86 -11.41 -4.57
C LEU A 192 9.25 -11.72 -6.02
N THR A 193 8.27 -11.78 -6.92
CA THR A 193 8.52 -11.91 -8.36
C THR A 193 9.31 -10.71 -8.89
N VAL A 194 8.91 -9.49 -8.53
CA VAL A 194 9.65 -8.27 -8.92
C VAL A 194 11.07 -8.27 -8.33
N VAL A 195 11.22 -8.60 -7.03
CA VAL A 195 12.54 -8.74 -6.39
C VAL A 195 13.44 -9.70 -7.17
N SER A 196 12.92 -10.88 -7.51
CA SER A 196 13.66 -11.91 -8.24
C SER A 196 14.13 -11.40 -9.61
N MET A 197 13.26 -10.69 -10.33
CA MET A 197 13.60 -10.11 -11.63
C MET A 197 14.62 -8.98 -11.53
N ILE A 198 14.56 -8.14 -10.48
CA ILE A 198 15.55 -7.08 -10.24
C ILE A 198 16.94 -7.71 -10.03
N ILE A 199 17.04 -8.76 -9.21
CA ILE A 199 18.30 -9.47 -8.95
C ILE A 199 18.82 -10.09 -10.25
N TYR A 200 17.97 -10.83 -10.97
CA TYR A 200 18.35 -11.54 -12.19
C TYR A 200 18.87 -10.60 -13.28
N TYR A 201 18.11 -9.56 -13.65
CA TYR A 201 18.54 -8.61 -14.68
C TYR A 201 19.67 -7.69 -14.20
N GLY A 202 19.73 -7.38 -12.90
CA GLY A 202 20.84 -6.64 -12.32
C GLY A 202 22.18 -7.39 -12.44
N GLN A 203 22.18 -8.70 -12.23
CA GLN A 203 23.37 -9.54 -12.39
C GLN A 203 23.82 -9.65 -13.86
N GLN A 204 22.88 -9.87 -14.79
CA GLN A 204 23.20 -9.93 -16.22
C GLN A 204 23.87 -8.64 -16.73
N LYS A 205 23.39 -7.47 -16.27
CA LYS A 205 23.99 -6.18 -16.64
C LYS A 205 25.42 -6.05 -16.13
N ARG A 206 25.69 -6.45 -14.88
CA ARG A 206 27.06 -6.47 -14.33
C ARG A 206 27.98 -7.39 -15.13
N GLN A 207 27.52 -8.58 -15.51
CA GLN A 207 28.32 -9.54 -16.29
C GLN A 207 28.66 -9.07 -17.72
N LYS A 208 27.86 -8.18 -18.33
CA LYS A 208 28.17 -7.59 -19.65
C LYS A 208 29.14 -6.40 -19.59
N LEU A 209 29.42 -5.89 -18.40
CA LEU A 209 30.32 -4.75 -18.16
C LEU A 209 31.75 -5.19 -17.80
N TYR A 210 31.96 -6.49 -17.60
CA TYR A 210 33.26 -7.14 -17.40
C TYR A 210 33.55 -8.08 -18.58
#